data_AF-A0A7W5Q377-F1
#
_entry.id   AF-A0A7W5Q377-F1
#
_cell.length_a   1.000
_cell.length_b   1.000
_cell.length_c   1.000
_cell.angle_alpha   90.00
_cell.angle_beta   90.00
_cell.angle_gamma   90.00
#
_symmetry.space_group_name_H-M   'P 1'
#
loop_
_entity.id
_entity.type
_entity.pdbx_description
1 polymer ?
#
loop_
_entity_poly.entity_id
_entity_poly.type
_entity_poly.pdbx_seq_one_letter_code
_entity_poly.pdbx_strand_id
1 'polypeptide(L)'
;MPALSSSVGSGAAGAAIFADSDSRRYRYFEPKGQRATHYEDVTVDVQPDPERYLIQNWIISFANGKGAYVKDNTAARSSNWHSFRAPDQEWERTHYQRQSKIETMVQSVVANARRAGAPKTFDKVWLKILQTHLGAWKHVEFGLGTSLMQAQRYGYTQMINNATLTNSSYKLRLAQDITLYLAEIGMDIPGWDDELGKKTWLEDGVWQGTREAVETIMGTTDYLEQYFAINLVFEPLVGELFRSGFLMQVAAANHDFVTPPVISAAEADYERNLANTIDLMYLLANDNSHGDYNRKIFQGWLAKHGALADKAAKGLQPIWSMPHSKPVSFADVQAQSQERLGKILGELDLKR
;
A
#
# COMPACT_ATOMS: atom_id res chain seq x y z
N MET A 1 -17.29 -16.18 19.65
CA MET A 1 -18.38 -16.86 20.40
C MET A 1 -18.40 -18.36 20.10
N PRO A 2 -18.36 -19.22 21.12
CA PRO A 2 -18.52 -20.67 20.92
C PRO A 2 -19.93 -20.99 20.44
N ALA A 3 -20.06 -21.95 19.52
CA ALA A 3 -21.36 -22.47 19.10
C ALA A 3 -22.05 -23.15 20.29
N LEU A 4 -23.36 -22.92 20.45
CA LEU A 4 -24.21 -23.54 21.48
C LEU A 4 -24.47 -25.02 21.18
N SER A 5 -24.50 -25.39 19.91
CA SER A 5 -24.41 -26.77 19.43
C SER A 5 -23.80 -26.80 18.03
N SER A 6 -23.08 -27.88 17.71
CA SER A 6 -22.58 -28.17 16.36
C SER A 6 -22.91 -29.64 16.07
N SER A 7 -23.67 -29.92 15.01
CA SER A 7 -24.15 -31.27 14.74
C SER A 7 -23.18 -32.11 13.92
N VAL A 8 -22.26 -31.52 13.17
CA VAL A 8 -21.19 -32.18 12.42
C VAL A 8 -20.15 -31.09 12.13
N GLY A 9 -18.88 -31.39 11.87
CA GLY A 9 -17.87 -30.40 11.41
C GLY A 9 -18.17 -29.77 10.03
N SER A 10 -19.44 -29.52 9.72
CA SER A 10 -20.01 -29.11 8.44
C SER A 10 -20.17 -27.60 8.38
N GLY A 11 -19.83 -27.01 7.24
CA GLY A 11 -20.09 -25.60 6.91
C GLY A 11 -21.50 -25.36 6.35
N ALA A 12 -22.40 -26.34 6.42
CA ALA A 12 -23.77 -26.19 5.93
C ALA A 12 -24.56 -25.18 6.80
N ALA A 13 -25.47 -24.44 6.17
CA ALA A 13 -26.40 -23.56 6.90
C ALA A 13 -27.19 -24.36 7.94
N GLY A 14 -27.18 -23.90 9.20
CA GLY A 14 -27.82 -24.58 10.33
C GLY A 14 -26.98 -25.69 11.00
N ALA A 15 -25.73 -25.91 10.57
CA ALA A 15 -24.85 -26.90 11.21
C ALA A 15 -24.40 -26.51 12.62
N ALA A 16 -24.45 -25.22 12.96
CA ALA A 16 -24.18 -24.69 14.29
C ALA A 16 -25.27 -23.69 14.73
N ILE A 17 -25.63 -23.72 16.01
CA ILE A 17 -26.54 -22.76 16.64
C ILE A 17 -25.71 -21.79 17.48
N PHE A 18 -25.98 -20.49 17.33
CA PHE A 18 -25.36 -19.41 18.11
C PHE A 18 -26.43 -18.68 18.90
N ALA A 19 -26.02 -17.90 19.91
CA ALA A 19 -26.95 -17.22 20.82
C ALA A 19 -27.92 -16.27 20.12
N ASP A 20 -27.58 -15.76 18.93
CA ASP A 20 -28.42 -14.87 18.14
C ASP A 20 -28.85 -15.49 16.80
N SER A 21 -28.89 -16.83 16.67
CA SER A 21 -29.36 -17.54 15.45
C SER A 21 -30.76 -17.15 14.99
N ASP A 22 -31.66 -16.79 15.91
CA ASP A 22 -33.02 -16.34 15.59
C ASP A 22 -33.13 -14.81 15.34
N SER A 23 -32.01 -14.09 15.40
CA SER A 23 -31.94 -12.65 15.20
C SER A 23 -31.79 -12.28 13.72
N ARG A 24 -32.44 -11.21 13.29
CA ARG A 24 -32.15 -10.54 11.99
C ARG A 24 -30.74 -9.93 11.93
N ARG A 25 -30.06 -9.86 13.07
CA ARG A 25 -28.66 -9.44 13.22
C ARG A 25 -27.86 -10.60 13.84
N TYR A 26 -28.02 -11.77 13.26
CA TYR A 26 -27.28 -12.98 13.60
C TYR A 26 -25.77 -12.78 13.46
N ARG A 27 -24.99 -13.31 14.39
CA ARG A 27 -23.52 -13.29 14.34
C ARG A 27 -22.96 -14.68 14.57
N TYR A 28 -22.10 -15.09 13.65
CA TYR A 28 -21.38 -16.36 13.68
C TYR A 28 -19.89 -16.20 14.02
N PHE A 29 -19.46 -14.97 14.25
CA PHE A 29 -18.08 -14.61 14.62
C PHE A 29 -18.08 -13.62 15.79
N GLU A 30 -16.91 -13.39 16.36
CA GLU A 30 -16.70 -12.39 17.41
C GLU A 30 -16.30 -11.03 16.80
N PRO A 31 -17.09 -9.97 16.99
CA PRO A 31 -16.73 -8.64 16.51
C PRO A 31 -15.54 -8.05 17.28
N LYS A 32 -14.73 -7.20 16.63
CA LYS A 32 -13.66 -6.42 17.30
C LYS A 32 -14.24 -5.37 18.25
N GLY A 33 -15.40 -4.80 17.92
CA GLY A 33 -16.12 -3.83 18.75
C GLY A 33 -17.28 -4.45 19.55
N GLN A 34 -18.07 -3.61 20.22
CA GLN A 34 -19.29 -4.07 20.91
C GLN A 34 -20.35 -4.64 19.95
N ARG A 35 -20.32 -4.24 18.68
CA ARG A 35 -21.20 -4.68 17.61
C ARG A 35 -20.38 -4.95 16.34
N ALA A 36 -20.84 -5.92 15.55
CA ALA A 36 -20.28 -6.16 14.22
C ALA A 36 -20.49 -4.91 13.35
N THR A 37 -19.42 -4.55 12.66
CA THR A 37 -19.45 -3.54 11.60
C THR A 37 -19.88 -4.20 10.29
N HIS A 38 -20.40 -3.41 9.35
CA HIS A 38 -20.75 -3.97 8.05
C HIS A 38 -19.54 -4.52 7.29
N TYR A 39 -18.36 -3.92 7.49
CA TYR A 39 -17.08 -4.46 7.02
C TYR A 39 -16.84 -5.88 7.55
N GLU A 40 -17.04 -6.11 8.85
CA GLU A 40 -16.87 -7.44 9.43
C GLU A 40 -17.86 -8.45 8.85
N ASP A 41 -19.13 -8.05 8.71
CA ASP A 41 -20.18 -8.91 8.15
C ASP A 41 -19.87 -9.38 6.72
N VAL A 42 -19.14 -8.58 5.93
CA VAL A 42 -18.83 -8.89 4.52
C VAL A 42 -17.39 -9.36 4.29
N THR A 43 -16.55 -9.46 5.33
CA THR A 43 -15.15 -9.88 5.19
C THR A 43 -14.76 -11.04 6.10
N VAL A 44 -15.31 -11.14 7.30
CA VAL A 44 -14.96 -12.21 8.24
C VAL A 44 -15.49 -13.54 7.71
N ASP A 45 -14.62 -14.55 7.66
CA ASP A 45 -14.98 -15.93 7.31
C ASP A 45 -15.59 -16.15 5.92
N VAL A 46 -15.47 -15.16 5.02
CA VAL A 46 -15.78 -15.33 3.59
C VAL A 46 -14.79 -16.29 2.93
N GLN A 47 -13.53 -16.32 3.39
CA GLN A 47 -12.56 -17.33 2.96
C GLN A 47 -12.86 -18.64 3.71
N PRO A 48 -13.08 -19.75 3.00
CA PRO A 48 -13.32 -21.03 3.66
C PRO A 48 -12.03 -21.53 4.31
N ASP A 49 -11.87 -21.30 5.61
CA ASP A 49 -10.78 -21.86 6.39
C ASP A 49 -11.13 -23.31 6.79
N PRO A 50 -10.37 -24.33 6.31
CA PRO A 50 -10.66 -25.71 6.64
C PRO A 50 -10.58 -26.01 8.14
N GLU A 51 -9.80 -25.26 8.90
CA GLU A 51 -9.67 -25.46 10.35
C GLU A 51 -10.90 -25.00 11.14
N ARG A 52 -11.78 -24.18 10.53
CA ARG A 52 -12.97 -23.65 11.20
C ARG A 52 -14.27 -24.31 10.74
N TYR A 53 -14.41 -24.55 9.44
CA TYR A 53 -15.73 -24.79 8.84
C TYR A 53 -15.86 -26.04 7.97
N LEU A 54 -14.78 -26.78 7.71
CA LEU A 54 -14.82 -27.92 6.79
C LEU A 54 -14.54 -29.25 7.49
N ILE A 55 -15.33 -30.28 7.17
CA ILE A 55 -15.16 -31.66 7.68
C ILE A 55 -13.85 -32.28 7.18
N GLN A 56 -13.41 -31.85 6.01
CA GLN A 56 -12.20 -32.30 5.34
C GLN A 56 -11.37 -31.08 4.93
N ASN A 57 -10.09 -31.31 4.65
CA ASN A 57 -9.19 -30.27 4.16
C ASN A 57 -9.58 -29.80 2.74
N TRP A 58 -8.78 -28.91 2.14
CA TRP A 58 -8.99 -28.39 0.79
C TRP A 58 -9.34 -29.48 -0.24
N ILE A 59 -10.44 -29.27 -0.97
CA ILE A 59 -10.93 -30.20 -2.01
C ILE A 59 -9.99 -30.21 -3.23
N ILE A 60 -9.33 -29.08 -3.50
CA ILE A 60 -8.35 -28.92 -4.58
C ILE A 60 -7.05 -28.41 -3.96
N SER A 61 -5.94 -29.07 -4.31
CA SER A 61 -4.60 -28.74 -3.85
C SER A 61 -3.66 -28.61 -5.05
N PHE A 62 -2.57 -27.86 -4.87
CA PHE A 62 -1.48 -27.79 -5.85
C PHE A 62 -0.73 -29.12 -5.94
N ALA A 63 0.11 -29.28 -6.97
CA ALA A 63 0.89 -30.50 -7.20
C ALA A 63 1.81 -30.89 -6.03
N ASN A 64 2.16 -29.95 -5.15
CA ASN A 64 2.93 -30.17 -3.94
C ASN A 64 2.07 -30.62 -2.73
N GLY A 65 0.77 -30.88 -2.93
CA GLY A 65 -0.17 -31.29 -1.88
C GLY A 65 -0.63 -30.16 -0.95
N LYS A 66 -0.16 -28.91 -1.16
CA LYS A 66 -0.62 -27.75 -0.38
C LYS A 66 -1.95 -27.23 -0.91
N GLY A 67 -2.81 -26.81 0.01
CA GLY A 67 -4.12 -26.25 -0.31
C GLY A 67 -4.08 -24.86 -0.93
N ALA A 68 -5.26 -24.30 -1.17
CA ALA A 68 -5.42 -23.00 -1.84
C ALA A 68 -4.85 -21.82 -1.02
N TYR A 69 -4.91 -21.91 0.31
CA TYR A 69 -4.36 -20.93 1.24
C TYR A 69 -3.70 -21.66 2.40
N VAL A 70 -2.45 -21.32 2.70
CA VAL A 70 -1.64 -21.97 3.72
C VAL A 70 -0.89 -20.92 4.55
N LYS A 71 -0.74 -21.19 5.85
CA LYS A 71 -0.06 -20.28 6.79
C LYS A 71 1.42 -20.08 6.44
N ASP A 72 2.05 -21.10 5.83
CA ASP A 72 3.47 -21.10 5.44
C ASP A 72 3.81 -20.15 4.26
N ASN A 73 2.84 -19.46 3.66
CA ASN A 73 3.12 -18.48 2.62
C ASN A 73 3.82 -17.21 3.16
N THR A 74 3.94 -17.10 4.48
CA THR A 74 4.75 -16.11 5.18
C THR A 74 5.52 -16.77 6.30
N ALA A 75 6.69 -16.23 6.63
CA ALA A 75 7.47 -16.62 7.80
C ALA A 75 6.82 -16.15 9.11
N ALA A 76 6.01 -15.07 9.09
CA ALA A 76 5.32 -14.59 10.28
C ALA A 76 4.29 -15.62 10.77
N ARG A 77 4.06 -15.66 12.08
CA ARG A 77 3.16 -16.65 12.71
C ARG A 77 2.08 -15.95 13.51
N SER A 78 0.90 -16.57 13.57
CA SER A 78 -0.20 -16.08 14.40
C SER A 78 -0.89 -17.25 15.09
N SER A 79 -1.21 -17.05 16.36
CA SER A 79 -2.12 -17.91 17.12
C SER A 79 -3.56 -17.83 16.58
N ASN A 80 -3.94 -16.71 15.98
CA ASN A 80 -5.24 -16.53 15.35
C ASN A 80 -5.23 -15.44 14.25
N TRP A 81 -5.03 -15.89 13.00
CA TRP A 81 -5.07 -15.03 11.81
C TRP A 81 -6.41 -14.32 11.59
N HIS A 82 -7.50 -14.85 12.16
CA HIS A 82 -8.84 -14.24 12.08
C HIS A 82 -9.03 -13.09 13.07
N SER A 83 -8.03 -12.73 13.86
CA SER A 83 -8.10 -11.60 14.79
C SER A 83 -7.95 -10.24 14.11
N PHE A 84 -7.29 -10.19 12.94
CA PHE A 84 -7.05 -8.93 12.23
C PHE A 84 -8.35 -8.31 11.70
N ARG A 85 -8.47 -6.99 11.85
CA ARG A 85 -9.51 -6.16 11.23
C ARG A 85 -8.87 -4.86 10.80
N ALA A 86 -8.98 -4.53 9.51
CA ALA A 86 -8.46 -3.28 8.99
C ALA A 86 -9.11 -2.09 9.71
N PRO A 87 -8.32 -1.18 10.33
CA PRO A 87 -8.85 0.02 10.98
C PRO A 87 -9.73 0.90 10.08
N ASP A 88 -9.44 0.95 8.78
CA ASP A 88 -10.22 1.75 7.82
C ASP A 88 -11.60 1.16 7.48
N GLN A 89 -11.83 -0.13 7.82
CA GLN A 89 -13.04 -0.90 7.53
C GLN A 89 -13.45 -0.82 6.06
N GLU A 90 -12.48 -0.71 5.15
CA GLU A 90 -12.76 -0.53 3.73
C GLU A 90 -13.13 -1.86 3.08
N TRP A 91 -14.28 -1.90 2.43
CA TRP A 91 -14.77 -3.02 1.61
C TRP A 91 -15.24 -2.51 0.25
N GLU A 92 -15.53 -3.43 -0.67
CA GLU A 92 -15.83 -3.20 -2.10
C GLU A 92 -16.61 -1.90 -2.38
N ARG A 93 -17.79 -1.71 -1.80
CA ARG A 93 -18.60 -0.51 -2.04
C ARG A 93 -17.94 0.78 -1.54
N THR A 94 -17.42 0.77 -0.30
CA THR A 94 -16.79 1.98 0.28
C THR A 94 -15.52 2.35 -0.47
N HIS A 95 -14.79 1.35 -0.97
CA HIS A 95 -13.62 1.53 -1.81
C HIS A 95 -13.97 2.29 -3.09
N TYR A 96 -14.92 1.77 -3.89
CA TYR A 96 -15.32 2.43 -5.13
C TYR A 96 -15.90 3.83 -4.91
N GLN A 97 -16.68 4.03 -3.86
CA GLN A 97 -17.22 5.35 -3.51
C GLN A 97 -16.12 6.38 -3.22
N ARG A 98 -15.06 5.97 -2.53
CA ARG A 98 -13.93 6.84 -2.21
C ARG A 98 -13.09 7.11 -3.45
N GLN A 99 -12.69 6.08 -4.17
CA GLN A 99 -11.84 6.21 -5.36
C GLN A 99 -12.54 7.03 -6.46
N SER A 100 -13.84 6.82 -6.69
CA SER A 100 -14.61 7.62 -7.67
C SER A 100 -14.60 9.12 -7.36
N LYS A 101 -14.68 9.51 -6.08
CA LYS A 101 -14.60 10.93 -5.67
C LYS A 101 -13.22 11.52 -5.91
N ILE A 102 -12.17 10.75 -5.63
CA ILE A 102 -10.78 11.15 -5.85
C ILE A 102 -10.55 11.37 -7.34
N GLU A 103 -10.90 10.42 -8.19
CA GLU A 103 -10.73 10.53 -9.65
C GLU A 103 -11.50 11.71 -10.24
N THR A 104 -12.73 11.95 -9.78
CA THR A 104 -13.52 13.12 -10.21
C THR A 104 -12.82 14.43 -9.84
N MET A 105 -12.22 14.49 -8.64
CA MET A 105 -11.46 15.67 -8.19
C MET A 105 -10.21 15.88 -9.04
N VAL A 106 -9.40 14.83 -9.24
CA VAL A 106 -8.18 14.88 -10.05
C VAL A 106 -8.50 15.34 -11.47
N GLN A 107 -9.45 14.70 -12.15
CA GLN A 107 -9.87 15.07 -13.50
C GLN A 107 -10.34 16.53 -13.58
N SER A 108 -11.12 16.99 -12.58
CA SER A 108 -11.61 18.37 -12.55
C SER A 108 -10.46 19.38 -12.42
N VAL A 109 -9.48 19.09 -11.58
CA VAL A 109 -8.31 19.96 -11.38
C VAL A 109 -7.48 20.06 -12.66
N VAL A 110 -7.15 18.93 -13.29
CA VAL A 110 -6.34 18.92 -14.51
C VAL A 110 -7.10 19.62 -15.65
N ALA A 111 -8.37 19.30 -15.86
CA ALA A 111 -9.19 19.92 -16.91
C ALA A 111 -9.36 21.44 -16.74
N ASN A 112 -9.53 21.92 -15.51
CA ASN A 112 -9.60 23.36 -15.21
C ASN A 112 -8.26 24.05 -15.51
N ALA A 113 -7.15 23.45 -15.07
CA ALA A 113 -5.81 24.01 -15.28
C ALA A 113 -5.45 24.12 -16.76
N ARG A 114 -5.76 23.08 -17.55
CA ARG A 114 -5.58 23.10 -19.00
C ARG A 114 -6.41 24.18 -19.68
N ARG A 115 -7.69 24.32 -19.32
CA ARG A 115 -8.56 25.40 -19.83
C ARG A 115 -8.02 26.80 -19.50
N ALA A 116 -7.37 26.96 -18.35
CA ALA A 116 -6.70 28.20 -17.98
C ALA A 116 -5.34 28.42 -18.68
N GLY A 117 -4.85 27.45 -19.46
CA GLY A 117 -3.54 27.51 -20.10
C GLY A 117 -2.36 27.33 -19.13
N ALA A 118 -2.61 26.80 -17.92
CA ALA A 118 -1.60 26.64 -16.87
C ALA A 118 -0.34 25.87 -17.31
N PRO A 119 -0.42 24.75 -18.08
CA PRO A 119 0.78 24.00 -18.49
C PRO A 119 1.82 24.85 -19.23
N LYS A 120 1.39 25.88 -19.97
CA LYS A 120 2.28 26.78 -20.72
C LYS A 120 3.05 27.76 -19.82
N THR A 121 2.63 27.89 -18.57
CA THR A 121 3.22 28.79 -17.58
C THR A 121 4.21 28.10 -16.65
N PHE A 122 4.26 26.77 -16.67
CA PHE A 122 5.18 25.99 -15.85
C PHE A 122 6.62 26.32 -16.23
N ASP A 123 7.50 26.36 -15.21
CA ASP A 123 8.93 26.54 -15.44
C ASP A 123 9.48 25.45 -16.37
N LYS A 124 10.37 25.81 -17.31
CA LYS A 124 10.88 24.87 -18.32
C LYS A 124 11.71 23.73 -17.72
N VAL A 125 12.46 23.99 -16.65
CA VAL A 125 13.21 22.95 -15.94
C VAL A 125 12.24 22.08 -15.16
N TRP A 126 11.19 22.67 -14.57
CA TRP A 126 10.12 21.90 -13.95
C TRP A 126 9.39 20.98 -14.94
N LEU A 127 9.08 21.44 -16.16
CA LEU A 127 8.52 20.58 -17.21
C LEU A 127 9.42 19.39 -17.54
N LYS A 128 10.74 19.57 -17.50
CA LYS A 128 11.68 18.46 -17.69
C LYS A 128 11.62 17.49 -16.51
N ILE A 129 11.53 17.99 -15.28
CA ILE A 129 11.37 17.19 -14.05
C ILE A 129 10.07 16.38 -14.09
N LEU A 130 8.98 16.94 -14.60
CA LEU A 130 7.72 16.20 -14.77
C LEU A 130 7.89 15.04 -15.77
N GLN A 131 8.51 15.29 -16.93
CA GLN A 131 8.77 14.24 -17.94
C GLN A 131 9.72 13.16 -17.42
N THR A 132 10.82 13.53 -16.74
CA THR A 132 11.84 12.58 -16.27
C THR A 132 11.43 11.92 -14.96
N HIS A 133 11.23 12.70 -13.90
CA HIS A 133 11.17 12.21 -12.52
C HIS A 133 9.76 11.84 -12.08
N LEU A 134 8.75 12.67 -12.38
CA LEU A 134 7.36 12.24 -12.16
C LEU A 134 6.99 11.11 -13.15
N GLY A 135 7.47 11.21 -14.39
CA GLY A 135 7.36 10.15 -15.39
C GLY A 135 8.04 8.84 -15.00
N ALA A 136 9.15 8.86 -14.27
CA ALA A 136 9.78 7.66 -13.71
C ALA A 136 8.99 7.13 -12.49
N TRP A 137 8.44 8.01 -11.66
CA TRP A 137 7.72 7.64 -10.45
C TRP A 137 6.51 6.73 -10.69
N LYS A 138 5.79 6.89 -11.81
CA LYS A 138 4.68 5.98 -12.16
C LYS A 138 5.11 4.50 -12.22
N HIS A 139 6.38 4.22 -12.54
CA HIS A 139 6.93 2.86 -12.56
C HIS A 139 7.21 2.31 -11.16
N VAL A 140 7.53 3.18 -10.20
CA VAL A 140 7.61 2.82 -8.77
C VAL A 140 6.23 2.38 -8.30
N GLU A 141 5.22 3.23 -8.48
CA GLU A 141 3.85 2.94 -8.06
C GLU A 141 3.29 1.68 -8.74
N PHE A 142 3.58 1.48 -10.04
CA PHE A 142 3.22 0.26 -10.75
C PHE A 142 3.90 -1.00 -10.19
N GLY A 143 5.20 -0.94 -9.90
CA GLY A 143 5.96 -2.06 -9.35
C GLY A 143 5.48 -2.46 -7.95
N LEU A 144 5.27 -1.49 -7.07
CA LEU A 144 4.72 -1.72 -5.73
C LEU A 144 3.28 -2.24 -5.80
N GLY A 145 2.44 -1.64 -6.65
CA GLY A 145 1.06 -2.08 -6.88
C GLY A 145 0.98 -3.52 -7.39
N THR A 146 1.88 -3.91 -8.29
CA THR A 146 1.97 -5.28 -8.83
C THR A 146 2.46 -6.27 -7.77
N SER A 147 3.43 -5.88 -6.95
CA SER A 147 3.88 -6.69 -5.81
C SER A 147 2.71 -6.99 -4.86
N LEU A 148 1.92 -5.98 -4.50
CA LEU A 148 0.76 -6.14 -3.63
C LEU A 148 -0.38 -6.95 -4.29
N MET A 149 -0.56 -6.82 -5.60
CA MET A 149 -1.53 -7.63 -6.37
C MET A 149 -1.19 -9.12 -6.32
N GLN A 150 0.09 -9.47 -6.31
CA GLN A 150 0.55 -10.83 -6.06
C GLN A 150 0.38 -11.19 -4.58
N ALA A 151 0.79 -10.32 -3.66
CA ALA A 151 0.76 -10.53 -2.22
C ALA A 151 -0.64 -10.90 -1.71
N GLN A 152 -1.68 -10.18 -2.16
CA GLN A 152 -3.06 -10.39 -1.70
C GLN A 152 -3.57 -11.81 -1.97
N ARG A 153 -3.04 -12.50 -2.99
CA ARG A 153 -3.44 -13.88 -3.28
C ARG A 153 -3.07 -14.83 -2.14
N TYR A 154 -2.01 -14.51 -1.40
CA TYR A 154 -1.42 -15.40 -0.40
C TYR A 154 -1.85 -15.10 1.03
N GLY A 155 -2.61 -14.03 1.27
CA GLY A 155 -3.10 -13.73 2.60
C GLY A 155 -4.03 -14.82 3.13
N TYR A 156 -3.82 -15.18 4.39
CA TYR A 156 -4.47 -16.35 4.98
C TYR A 156 -5.95 -16.10 5.30
N THR A 157 -6.38 -14.85 5.42
CA THR A 157 -7.78 -14.46 5.67
C THR A 157 -8.21 -13.36 4.72
N GLN A 158 -9.51 -13.25 4.43
CA GLN A 158 -10.00 -12.17 3.57
C GLN A 158 -9.72 -10.78 4.13
N MET A 159 -9.69 -10.61 5.45
CA MET A 159 -9.37 -9.32 6.07
C MET A 159 -7.98 -8.84 5.64
N ILE A 160 -7.00 -9.76 5.62
CA ILE A 160 -5.63 -9.48 5.17
C ILE A 160 -5.61 -9.29 3.64
N ASN A 161 -6.25 -10.19 2.87
CA ASN A 161 -6.30 -10.08 1.40
C ASN A 161 -6.87 -8.73 0.96
N ASN A 162 -7.99 -8.32 1.56
CA ASN A 162 -8.70 -7.10 1.20
C ASN A 162 -7.89 -5.84 1.56
N ALA A 163 -7.22 -5.80 2.72
CA ALA A 163 -6.33 -4.69 3.06
C ALA A 163 -5.14 -4.59 2.09
N THR A 164 -4.55 -5.72 1.69
CA THR A 164 -3.46 -5.76 0.72
C THR A 164 -3.93 -5.40 -0.70
N LEU A 165 -5.12 -5.85 -1.10
CA LEU A 165 -5.69 -5.61 -2.43
C LEU A 165 -6.10 -4.14 -2.61
N THR A 166 -6.73 -3.53 -1.62
CA THR A 166 -7.07 -2.10 -1.66
C THR A 166 -5.82 -1.23 -1.68
N ASN A 167 -4.78 -1.60 -0.93
CA ASN A 167 -3.48 -0.96 -1.05
C ASN A 167 -2.89 -1.08 -2.47
N SER A 168 -2.97 -2.27 -3.10
CA SER A 168 -2.53 -2.48 -4.49
C SER A 168 -3.27 -1.55 -5.44
N SER A 169 -4.60 -1.45 -5.32
CA SER A 169 -5.39 -0.63 -6.24
C SER A 169 -5.08 0.86 -6.11
N TYR A 170 -4.79 1.38 -4.91
CA TYR A 170 -4.32 2.77 -4.74
C TYR A 170 -3.00 3.05 -5.47
N LYS A 171 -2.07 2.10 -5.42
CA LYS A 171 -0.78 2.19 -6.11
C LYS A 171 -0.94 2.18 -7.62
N LEU A 172 -1.74 1.24 -8.14
CA LEU A 172 -2.02 1.17 -9.58
C LEU A 172 -2.81 2.38 -10.09
N ARG A 173 -3.73 2.91 -9.28
CA ARG A 173 -4.45 4.16 -9.57
C ARG A 173 -3.47 5.33 -9.71
N LEU A 174 -2.62 5.59 -8.72
CA LEU A 174 -1.67 6.71 -8.82
C LEU A 174 -0.75 6.58 -10.05
N ALA A 175 -0.30 5.35 -10.38
CA ALA A 175 0.47 5.12 -11.60
C ALA A 175 -0.31 5.54 -12.87
N GLN A 176 -1.61 5.26 -12.91
CA GLN A 176 -2.51 5.66 -14.00
C GLN A 176 -2.77 7.16 -13.99
N ASP A 177 -3.05 7.76 -12.83
CA ASP A 177 -3.28 9.20 -12.70
C ASP A 177 -2.09 10.00 -13.20
N ILE A 178 -0.88 9.60 -12.82
CA ILE A 178 0.36 10.24 -13.29
C ILE A 178 0.47 10.08 -14.81
N THR A 179 0.16 8.90 -15.35
CA THR A 179 0.22 8.65 -16.79
C THR A 179 -0.75 9.57 -17.55
N LEU A 180 -2.00 9.64 -17.09
CA LEU A 180 -3.04 10.48 -17.69
C LEU A 180 -2.71 11.97 -17.52
N TYR A 181 -2.30 12.38 -16.33
CA TYR A 181 -1.91 13.76 -16.04
C TYR A 181 -0.78 14.24 -16.95
N LEU A 182 0.31 13.47 -17.06
CA LEU A 182 1.45 13.80 -17.92
C LEU A 182 1.05 13.85 -19.40
N ALA A 183 0.24 12.91 -19.87
CA ALA A 183 -0.27 12.91 -21.24
C ALA A 183 -1.16 14.15 -21.51
N GLU A 184 -1.99 14.53 -20.54
CA GLU A 184 -2.89 15.68 -20.66
C GLU A 184 -2.15 17.01 -20.74
N ILE A 185 -1.19 17.26 -19.85
CA ILE A 185 -0.40 18.49 -19.92
C ILE A 185 0.56 18.48 -21.12
N GLY A 186 1.08 17.32 -21.51
CA GLY A 186 1.99 17.14 -22.64
C GLY A 186 1.37 17.59 -23.97
N MET A 187 0.07 17.39 -24.16
CA MET A 187 -0.66 17.88 -25.34
C MET A 187 -0.57 19.40 -25.54
N ASP A 188 -0.36 20.17 -24.46
CA ASP A 188 -0.32 21.63 -24.50
C ASP A 188 1.12 22.18 -24.60
N ILE A 189 2.14 21.31 -24.61
CA ILE A 189 3.56 21.66 -24.52
C ILE A 189 4.30 21.17 -25.78
N PRO A 190 4.81 22.08 -26.63
CA PRO A 190 5.58 21.70 -27.81
C PRO A 190 6.86 20.92 -27.45
N GLY A 191 7.10 19.80 -28.12
CA GLY A 191 8.30 18.98 -27.96
C GLY A 191 8.32 18.12 -26.69
N TRP A 192 7.15 17.84 -26.11
CA TRP A 192 7.00 16.90 -25.01
C TRP A 192 7.40 15.46 -25.42
N ASP A 193 8.14 14.78 -24.56
CA ASP A 193 8.65 13.41 -24.76
C ASP A 193 8.04 12.46 -23.72
N ASP A 194 7.05 11.68 -24.15
CA ASP A 194 6.32 10.72 -23.30
C ASP A 194 7.16 9.50 -22.87
N GLU A 195 8.24 9.18 -23.60
CA GLU A 195 9.10 8.04 -23.32
C GLU A 195 10.19 8.35 -22.29
N LEU A 196 10.41 9.64 -22.02
CA LEU A 196 11.52 10.07 -21.19
C LEU A 196 11.45 9.51 -19.76
N GLY A 197 10.26 9.47 -19.17
CA GLY A 197 10.08 8.92 -17.82
C GLY A 197 10.46 7.44 -17.72
N LYS A 198 10.10 6.65 -18.74
CA LYS A 198 10.46 5.24 -18.83
C LYS A 198 11.96 5.06 -19.05
N LYS A 199 12.54 5.85 -19.95
CA LYS A 199 13.99 5.85 -20.17
C LYS A 199 14.75 6.20 -18.89
N THR A 200 14.33 7.24 -18.19
CA THR A 200 14.89 7.66 -16.90
C THR A 200 14.79 6.54 -15.86
N TRP A 201 13.63 5.88 -15.72
CA TRP A 201 13.47 4.74 -14.82
C TRP A 201 14.45 3.59 -15.13
N LEU A 202 14.64 3.26 -16.41
CA LEU A 202 15.44 2.12 -16.83
C LEU A 202 16.96 2.38 -16.82
N GLU A 203 17.39 3.60 -17.16
CA GLU A 203 18.77 3.89 -17.52
C GLU A 203 19.46 4.92 -16.61
N ASP A 204 18.72 5.80 -15.94
CA ASP A 204 19.32 6.88 -15.14
C ASP A 204 19.86 6.33 -13.82
N GLY A 205 21.14 6.63 -13.54
CA GLY A 205 21.84 6.26 -12.30
C GLY A 205 21.13 6.75 -11.03
N VAL A 206 20.45 7.90 -11.08
CA VAL A 206 19.68 8.49 -9.97
C VAL A 206 18.57 7.53 -9.50
N TRP A 207 17.99 6.76 -10.41
CA TRP A 207 16.85 5.89 -10.13
C TRP A 207 17.21 4.43 -9.85
N GLN A 208 18.44 4.00 -10.09
CA GLN A 208 18.79 2.58 -9.99
C GLN A 208 18.67 2.03 -8.56
N GLY A 209 18.96 2.84 -7.52
CA GLY A 209 18.72 2.44 -6.14
C GLY A 209 17.24 2.22 -5.82
N THR A 210 16.37 3.09 -6.33
CA THR A 210 14.91 2.96 -6.20
C THR A 210 14.39 1.75 -6.96
N ARG A 211 14.87 1.53 -8.18
CA ARG A 211 14.53 0.38 -9.01
C ARG A 211 14.93 -0.94 -8.35
N GLU A 212 16.15 -1.04 -7.83
CA GLU A 212 16.60 -2.21 -7.08
C GLU A 212 15.72 -2.48 -5.86
N ALA A 213 15.33 -1.45 -5.10
CA ALA A 213 14.44 -1.61 -3.95
C ALA A 213 13.06 -2.17 -4.38
N VAL A 214 12.44 -1.58 -5.41
CA VAL A 214 11.14 -2.02 -5.94
C VAL A 214 11.21 -3.45 -6.49
N GLU A 215 12.22 -3.77 -7.30
CA GLU A 215 12.40 -5.10 -7.89
C GLU A 215 12.72 -6.15 -6.81
N THR A 216 13.45 -5.79 -5.75
CA THR A 216 13.72 -6.68 -4.61
C THR A 216 12.46 -6.98 -3.79
N ILE A 217 11.62 -5.97 -3.54
CA ILE A 217 10.30 -6.17 -2.92
C ILE A 217 9.45 -7.09 -3.80
N MET A 218 9.36 -6.79 -5.09
CA MET A 218 8.57 -7.59 -6.04
C MET A 218 9.05 -9.05 -6.13
N GLY A 219 10.37 -9.28 -6.08
CA GLY A 219 10.97 -10.62 -6.10
C GLY A 219 10.86 -11.40 -4.78
N THR A 220 10.34 -10.78 -3.71
CA THR A 220 10.15 -11.45 -2.42
C THR A 220 8.97 -12.41 -2.48
N THR A 221 9.13 -13.64 -1.95
CA THR A 221 8.09 -14.67 -1.97
C THR A 221 7.13 -14.60 -0.78
N ASP A 222 7.54 -13.92 0.29
CA ASP A 222 6.74 -13.72 1.49
C ASP A 222 5.85 -12.48 1.33
N TYR A 223 4.54 -12.70 1.31
CA TYR A 223 3.56 -11.64 1.05
C TYR A 223 3.47 -10.61 2.19
N LEU A 224 3.78 -10.99 3.43
CA LEU A 224 3.83 -10.03 4.54
C LEU A 224 5.15 -9.29 4.57
N GLU A 225 6.26 -9.89 4.11
CA GLU A 225 7.50 -9.14 3.91
C GLU A 225 7.30 -8.05 2.85
N GLN A 226 6.59 -8.35 1.75
CA GLN A 226 6.22 -7.33 0.75
C GLN A 226 5.39 -6.21 1.37
N TYR A 227 4.30 -6.55 2.08
CA TYR A 227 3.42 -5.57 2.71
C TYR A 227 4.15 -4.70 3.75
N PHE A 228 5.02 -5.32 4.56
CA PHE A 228 5.88 -4.65 5.53
C PHE A 228 6.88 -3.71 4.84
N ALA A 229 7.62 -4.22 3.85
CA ALA A 229 8.67 -3.47 3.17
C ALA A 229 8.11 -2.26 2.43
N ILE A 230 6.93 -2.38 1.84
CA ILE A 230 6.25 -1.27 1.17
C ILE A 230 5.84 -0.24 2.20
N ASN A 231 4.93 -0.59 3.12
CA ASN A 231 4.23 0.42 3.91
C ASN A 231 5.01 0.91 5.13
N LEU A 232 5.91 0.12 5.71
CA LEU A 232 6.63 0.53 6.91
C LEU A 232 8.05 1.04 6.60
N VAL A 233 8.57 0.81 5.39
CA VAL A 233 9.97 1.12 5.06
C VAL A 233 10.10 1.95 3.79
N PHE A 234 9.65 1.45 2.63
CA PHE A 234 9.82 2.14 1.36
C PHE A 234 9.01 3.43 1.29
N GLU A 235 7.73 3.39 1.66
CA GLU A 235 6.86 4.56 1.64
C GLU A 235 7.41 5.72 2.50
N PRO A 236 7.76 5.55 3.79
CA PRO A 236 8.22 6.68 4.59
C PRO A 236 9.62 7.20 4.19
N LEU A 237 10.50 6.31 3.71
CA LEU A 237 11.88 6.68 3.37
C LEU A 237 12.07 7.16 1.92
N VAL A 238 11.20 6.75 1.00
CA VAL A 238 11.35 7.01 -0.44
C VAL A 238 10.06 7.59 -1.02
N GLY A 239 8.91 6.98 -0.72
CA GLY A 239 7.58 7.41 -1.15
C GLY A 239 7.26 8.85 -0.80
N GLU A 240 7.07 9.11 0.49
CA GLU A 240 6.77 10.43 1.03
C GLU A 240 7.91 11.42 0.76
N LEU A 241 9.17 10.98 0.91
CA LEU A 241 10.35 11.78 0.60
C LEU A 241 10.26 12.42 -0.80
N PHE A 242 9.86 11.63 -1.82
CA PHE A 242 9.73 12.12 -3.19
C PHE A 242 8.38 12.81 -3.47
N ARG A 243 7.26 12.23 -3.02
CA ARG A 243 5.92 12.75 -3.30
C ARG A 243 5.60 14.02 -2.52
N SER A 244 5.43 13.91 -1.21
CA SER A 244 5.09 15.05 -0.35
C SER A 244 6.30 15.92 -0.01
N GLY A 245 7.49 15.32 0.06
CA GLY A 245 8.74 15.98 0.41
C GLY A 245 9.41 16.76 -0.72
N PHE A 246 9.19 16.37 -1.97
CA PHE A 246 9.69 17.10 -3.15
C PHE A 246 8.57 17.64 -4.02
N LEU A 247 7.78 16.78 -4.67
CA LEU A 247 6.82 17.23 -5.68
C LEU A 247 5.83 18.25 -5.13
N MET A 248 5.22 17.98 -3.97
CA MET A 248 4.23 18.88 -3.38
C MET A 248 4.84 20.19 -2.85
N GLN A 249 6.09 20.18 -2.35
CA GLN A 249 6.75 21.38 -1.83
C GLN A 249 7.29 22.30 -2.93
N VAL A 250 7.72 21.72 -4.05
CA VAL A 250 8.48 22.42 -5.09
C VAL A 250 7.59 22.90 -6.24
N ALA A 251 6.50 22.20 -6.54
CA ALA A 251 5.68 22.48 -7.72
C ALA A 251 5.14 23.92 -7.78
N ALA A 252 4.54 24.42 -6.70
CA ALA A 252 3.91 25.75 -6.69
C ALA A 252 4.91 26.88 -6.96
N ALA A 253 6.12 26.76 -6.41
CA ALA A 253 7.20 27.72 -6.62
C ALA A 253 7.77 27.69 -8.05
N ASN A 254 7.42 26.66 -8.83
CA ASN A 254 7.74 26.49 -10.25
C ASN A 254 6.49 26.62 -11.14
N HIS A 255 5.49 27.37 -10.65
CA HIS A 255 4.23 27.71 -11.32
C HIS A 255 3.27 26.53 -11.57
N ASP A 256 3.50 25.40 -10.91
CA ASP A 256 2.65 24.22 -11.02
C ASP A 256 1.79 24.04 -9.76
N PHE A 257 0.52 24.39 -9.88
CA PHE A 257 -0.49 24.15 -8.84
C PHE A 257 -1.30 22.86 -9.06
N VAL A 258 -0.97 22.07 -10.09
CA VAL A 258 -1.73 20.89 -10.54
C VAL A 258 -1.10 19.61 -10.03
N THR A 259 0.23 19.49 -10.04
CA THR A 259 0.92 18.31 -9.50
C THR A 259 0.60 18.08 -8.01
N PRO A 260 0.58 19.09 -7.12
CA PRO A 260 0.27 18.84 -5.71
C PRO A 260 -1.09 18.15 -5.45
N PRO A 261 -2.22 18.61 -6.00
CA PRO A 261 -3.49 17.91 -5.78
C PRO A 261 -3.52 16.49 -6.39
N VAL A 262 -2.88 16.24 -7.54
CA VAL A 262 -2.75 14.88 -8.12
C VAL A 262 -2.01 13.95 -7.16
N ILE A 263 -0.90 14.41 -6.58
CA ILE A 263 -0.07 13.61 -5.66
C ILE A 263 -0.69 13.47 -4.26
N SER A 264 -1.37 14.52 -3.76
CA SER A 264 -1.92 14.54 -2.40
C SER A 264 -2.93 13.42 -2.11
N ALA A 265 -3.66 12.97 -3.13
CA ALA A 265 -4.58 11.85 -3.00
C ALA A 265 -3.86 10.56 -2.59
N ALA A 266 -2.64 10.33 -3.09
CA ALA A 266 -1.85 9.15 -2.76
C ALA A 266 -1.27 9.19 -1.35
N GLU A 267 -0.97 10.37 -0.81
CA GLU A 267 -0.54 10.52 0.59
C GLU A 267 -1.70 10.15 1.53
N ALA A 268 -2.93 10.57 1.21
CA ALA A 268 -4.12 10.18 1.96
C ALA A 268 -4.43 8.68 1.83
N ASP A 269 -4.17 8.06 0.68
CA ASP A 269 -4.22 6.59 0.52
C ASP A 269 -3.17 5.91 1.39
N TYR A 270 -1.94 6.43 1.42
CA TYR A 270 -0.85 5.85 2.19
C TYR A 270 -1.12 5.88 3.69
N GLU A 271 -1.66 6.95 4.26
CA GLU A 271 -2.00 7.00 5.70
C GLU A 271 -2.92 5.85 6.13
N ARG A 272 -3.87 5.44 5.27
CA ARG A 272 -4.73 4.27 5.51
C ARG A 272 -3.95 2.96 5.43
N ASN A 273 -3.12 2.81 4.40
CA ASN A 273 -2.29 1.62 4.23
C ASN A 273 -1.31 1.43 5.38
N LEU A 274 -0.73 2.53 5.87
CA LEU A 274 0.16 2.56 7.02
C LEU A 274 -0.59 2.09 8.27
N ALA A 275 -1.76 2.67 8.57
CA ALA A 275 -2.57 2.27 9.72
C ALA A 275 -2.97 0.78 9.67
N ASN A 276 -3.37 0.28 8.50
CA ASN A 276 -3.70 -1.13 8.30
C ASN A 276 -2.47 -2.03 8.51
N THR A 277 -1.31 -1.63 8.02
CA THR A 277 -0.07 -2.38 8.17
C THR A 277 0.40 -2.39 9.63
N ILE A 278 0.35 -1.25 10.31
CA ILE A 278 0.70 -1.14 11.72
C ILE A 278 -0.22 -2.03 12.58
N ASP A 279 -1.55 -1.99 12.43
CA ASP A 279 -2.46 -2.83 13.22
C ASP A 279 -2.18 -4.32 13.01
N LEU A 280 -1.92 -4.75 11.76
CA LEU A 280 -1.56 -6.13 11.45
C LEU A 280 -0.20 -6.52 12.06
N MET A 281 0.84 -5.72 11.85
CA MET A 281 2.18 -6.04 12.34
C MET A 281 2.24 -5.95 13.86
N TYR A 282 1.48 -5.04 14.48
CA TYR A 282 1.34 -4.95 15.94
C TYR A 282 0.70 -6.20 16.51
N LEU A 283 -0.38 -6.67 15.90
CA LEU A 283 -1.06 -7.91 16.29
C LEU A 283 -0.12 -9.11 16.24
N LEU A 284 0.69 -9.21 15.18
CA LEU A 284 1.66 -10.29 15.02
C LEU A 284 2.86 -10.14 15.98
N ALA A 285 3.39 -8.94 16.14
CA ALA A 285 4.50 -8.67 17.06
C ALA A 285 4.10 -8.91 18.52
N ASN A 286 2.84 -8.70 18.87
CA ASN A 286 2.29 -8.93 20.22
C ASN A 286 1.48 -10.24 20.31
N ASP A 287 1.67 -11.17 19.37
CA ASP A 287 1.04 -12.48 19.45
C ASP A 287 1.52 -13.23 20.71
N ASN A 288 0.58 -13.78 21.48
CA ASN A 288 0.85 -14.42 22.77
C ASN A 288 1.83 -15.62 22.68
N SER A 289 1.89 -16.29 21.53
CA SER A 289 2.71 -17.49 21.32
C SER A 289 3.92 -17.24 20.42
N HIS A 290 3.85 -16.21 19.56
CA HIS A 290 4.81 -16.00 18.48
C HIS A 290 5.41 -14.58 18.43
N GLY A 291 5.08 -13.69 19.36
CA GLY A 291 5.49 -12.29 19.34
C GLY A 291 7.00 -12.07 19.23
N ASP A 292 7.80 -12.73 20.09
CA ASP A 292 9.27 -12.63 20.04
C ASP A 292 9.87 -13.12 18.71
N TYR A 293 9.30 -14.20 18.17
CA TYR A 293 9.70 -14.76 16.89
C TYR A 293 9.40 -13.79 15.74
N ASN A 294 8.19 -13.22 15.73
CA ASN A 294 7.77 -12.26 14.71
C ASN A 294 8.59 -10.96 14.78
N ARG A 295 8.84 -10.40 15.97
CA ARG A 295 9.71 -9.24 16.14
C ARG A 295 11.10 -9.48 15.54
N LYS A 296 11.68 -10.67 15.75
CA LYS A 296 12.98 -11.03 15.15
C LYS A 296 12.93 -11.07 13.63
N ILE A 297 11.85 -11.59 13.03
CA ILE A 297 11.66 -11.58 11.58
C ILE A 297 11.53 -10.16 11.06
N PHE A 298 10.67 -9.35 11.68
CA PHE A 298 10.42 -7.97 11.28
C PHE A 298 11.69 -7.12 11.37
N GLN A 299 12.52 -7.34 12.39
CA GLN A 299 13.83 -6.71 12.50
C GLN A 299 14.78 -7.08 11.34
N GLY A 300 14.72 -8.34 10.87
CA GLY A 300 15.45 -8.79 9.69
C GLY A 300 14.95 -8.14 8.39
N TRP A 301 13.64 -8.07 8.21
CA TRP A 301 13.03 -7.36 7.08
C TRP A 301 13.38 -5.87 7.08
N LEU A 302 13.30 -5.23 8.25
CA LEU A 302 13.68 -3.84 8.44
C LEU A 302 15.14 -3.58 8.08
N ALA A 303 16.07 -4.44 8.51
CA ALA A 303 17.48 -4.29 8.18
C ALA A 303 17.72 -4.37 6.66
N LYS A 304 17.13 -5.37 5.99
CA LYS A 304 17.24 -5.57 4.54
C LYS A 304 16.64 -4.40 3.75
N HIS A 305 15.36 -4.13 3.98
CA HIS A 305 14.62 -3.13 3.19
C HIS A 305 14.99 -1.70 3.57
N GLY A 306 15.39 -1.47 4.82
CA GLY A 306 15.91 -0.17 5.27
C GLY A 306 17.19 0.21 4.53
N ALA A 307 18.13 -0.74 4.36
CA ALA A 307 19.35 -0.48 3.60
C ALA A 307 19.08 -0.15 2.13
N LEU A 308 18.13 -0.86 1.50
CA LEU A 308 17.67 -0.59 0.14
C LEU A 308 17.01 0.79 0.02
N ALA A 309 16.12 1.13 0.96
CA ALA A 309 15.44 2.40 0.99
C ALA A 309 16.40 3.59 1.22
N ASP A 310 17.41 3.44 2.07
CA ASP A 310 18.44 4.48 2.25
C ASP A 310 19.27 4.69 0.98
N LYS A 311 19.61 3.60 0.27
CA LYS A 311 20.31 3.66 -1.01
C LYS A 311 19.46 4.38 -2.05
N ALA A 312 18.17 4.04 -2.13
CA ALA A 312 17.20 4.69 -3.01
C ALA A 312 17.08 6.20 -2.69
N ALA A 313 16.82 6.55 -1.43
CA ALA A 313 16.70 7.94 -0.98
C ALA A 313 17.94 8.77 -1.33
N LYS A 314 19.14 8.27 -1.03
CA LYS A 314 20.41 8.93 -1.39
C LYS A 314 20.58 9.07 -2.90
N GLY A 315 20.18 8.06 -3.67
CA GLY A 315 20.20 8.09 -5.13
C GLY A 315 19.35 9.22 -5.71
N LEU A 316 18.18 9.50 -5.11
CA LEU A 316 17.25 10.55 -5.54
C LEU A 316 17.68 11.98 -5.15
N GLN A 317 18.63 12.14 -4.23
CA GLN A 317 19.08 13.46 -3.74
C GLN A 317 19.37 14.48 -4.86
N PRO A 318 20.05 14.15 -5.98
CA PRO A 318 20.39 15.14 -7.01
C PRO A 318 19.17 15.88 -7.60
N ILE A 319 17.98 15.28 -7.53
CA ILE A 319 16.73 15.85 -8.06
C ILE A 319 16.38 17.18 -7.37
N TRP A 320 16.67 17.32 -6.06
CA TRP A 320 16.40 18.54 -5.30
C TRP A 320 17.22 19.75 -5.78
N SER A 321 18.31 19.50 -6.52
CA SER A 321 19.16 20.56 -7.05
C SER A 321 18.75 21.04 -8.44
N MET A 322 17.82 20.35 -9.10
CA MET A 322 17.44 20.62 -10.50
C MET A 322 16.52 21.83 -10.68
N PRO A 323 15.41 22.01 -9.93
CA PRO A 323 14.51 23.14 -10.14
C PRO A 323 15.20 24.49 -9.91
N HIS A 324 14.71 25.55 -10.57
CA HIS A 324 15.20 26.90 -10.31
C HIS A 324 14.86 27.36 -8.90
N SER A 325 13.62 27.15 -8.46
CA SER A 325 13.19 27.46 -7.09
C SER A 325 13.31 26.22 -6.19
N LYS A 326 14.04 26.37 -5.08
CA LYS A 326 14.39 25.29 -4.14
C LYS A 326 13.88 25.63 -2.74
N PRO A 327 12.56 25.61 -2.50
CA PRO A 327 11.97 26.04 -1.23
C PRO A 327 12.31 25.11 -0.05
N VAL A 328 12.80 23.90 -0.33
CA VAL A 328 13.15 22.90 0.69
C VAL A 328 14.45 22.19 0.30
N SER A 329 15.28 21.83 1.29
CA SER A 329 16.50 21.05 1.08
C SER A 329 16.23 19.55 1.24
N PHE A 330 16.98 18.71 0.52
CA PHE A 330 16.89 17.25 0.69
C PHE A 330 17.19 16.82 2.13
N ALA A 331 18.16 17.45 2.79
CA ALA A 331 18.57 17.09 4.14
C ALA A 331 17.44 17.31 5.16
N ASP A 332 16.69 18.40 5.03
CA ASP A 332 15.57 18.70 5.93
C ASP A 332 14.42 17.68 5.76
N VAL A 333 14.08 17.35 4.52
CA VAL A 333 13.03 16.37 4.23
C VAL A 333 13.47 14.96 4.64
N GLN A 334 14.73 14.59 4.37
CA GLN A 334 15.28 13.30 4.79
C GLN A 334 15.24 13.17 6.32
N ALA A 335 15.58 14.21 7.07
CA ALA A 335 15.48 14.19 8.53
C ALA A 335 14.04 13.94 9.00
N GLN A 336 13.05 14.58 8.36
CA GLN A 336 11.63 14.34 8.65
C GLN A 336 11.20 12.89 8.34
N SER A 337 11.63 12.34 7.19
CA SER A 337 11.38 10.94 6.84
C SER A 337 11.98 9.96 7.86
N GLN A 338 13.20 10.22 8.35
CA GLN A 338 13.83 9.36 9.36
C GLN A 338 13.14 9.47 10.73
N GLU A 339 12.73 10.67 11.14
CA GLU A 339 11.93 10.86 12.36
C GLU A 339 10.59 10.12 12.27
N ARG A 340 9.91 10.23 11.12
CA ARG A 340 8.64 9.56 10.86
C ARG A 340 8.78 8.03 10.90
N LEU A 341 9.82 7.48 10.26
CA LEU A 341 10.13 6.06 10.37
C LEU A 341 10.36 5.65 11.83
N GLY A 342 11.11 6.44 12.61
CA GLY A 342 11.33 6.18 14.02
C GLY A 342 10.03 6.08 14.83
N LYS A 343 9.05 6.94 14.56
CA LYS A 343 7.71 6.87 15.18
C LYS A 343 6.96 5.60 14.79
N ILE A 344 6.93 5.27 13.50
CA ILE A 344 6.29 4.04 12.98
C ILE A 344 6.89 2.78 13.63
N LEU A 345 8.22 2.70 13.70
CA LEU A 345 8.92 1.56 14.30
C LEU A 345 8.71 1.46 15.81
N GLY A 346 8.57 2.60 16.49
CA GLY A 346 8.26 2.67 17.91
C GLY A 346 6.93 2.02 18.28
N GLU A 347 5.93 2.06 17.40
CA GLU A 347 4.65 1.36 17.62
C GLU A 347 4.79 -0.17 17.62
N LEU A 348 5.84 -0.70 16.99
CA LEU A 348 6.07 -2.13 16.82
C LEU A 348 7.22 -2.70 17.67
N ASP A 349 7.81 -1.87 18.55
CA ASP A 349 9.04 -2.16 19.30
C ASP A 349 10.19 -2.64 18.39
N LEU A 350 10.30 -2.02 17.21
CA LEU A 350 11.39 -2.23 16.27
C LEU A 350 12.38 -1.06 16.35
N LYS A 351 13.65 -1.31 16.03
CA LYS A 351 14.71 -0.30 16.11
C LYS A 351 15.59 -0.32 14.87
N ARG A 352 16.01 0.84 14.43
CA ARG A 352 16.89 1.01 13.27
C ARG A 352 18.13 1.80 13.65
#